data_AF-A0A8C9VG30-F1
#
_entry.id   AF-A0A8C9VG30-F1
#
_cell.length_a   1.000
_cell.length_b   1.000
_cell.length_c   1.000
_cell.angle_alpha   90.00
_cell.angle_beta   90.00
_cell.angle_gamma   90.00
#
_symmetry.space_group_name_H-M   'P 1'
#
loop_
_entity.id
_entity.type
_entity.pdbx_description
1 polymer ?
#
loop_
_entity_poly.entity_id
_entity_poly.type
_entity_poly.pdbx_seq_one_letter_code
_entity_poly.pdbx_strand_id
1 'polypeptide(L)'
;MHNILKKYHQFIVECHGNTLLPQFLGMYRLTVDGDETYMIVTRNVFSHRLVVYKKYDLKGSTVAREASDKEKAKELPTYKDNDFINDGQKVYIDENNKKVFLEKLKRDVEFLAQLKLMDYSLLVGIHDVERAEQEEVESEDNEGDEEGESDGGIVGTPPDSPSNTLDNNKPFGAGEFDSAIDVFAIKSHENAPRKEVYFMAIIDILTHYDAKKKAAHAAKTVKHGAGAEISTVNPEQYSKRFYDFIATILS
;
A
#
# COMPACT_ATOMS: atom_id res chain seq x y z
N MET A 1 17.47 -9.59 -0.31
CA MET A 1 17.84 -8.16 -0.34
C MET A 1 19.24 -7.90 -0.90
N HIS A 2 20.32 -8.40 -0.28
CA HIS A 2 21.70 -8.15 -0.73
C HIS A 2 21.95 -8.37 -2.24
N ASN A 3 21.38 -9.44 -2.82
CA ASN A 3 21.53 -9.77 -4.25
C ASN A 3 20.98 -8.71 -5.21
N ILE A 4 20.01 -7.90 -4.78
CA ILE A 4 19.38 -6.88 -5.62
C ILE A 4 19.85 -5.46 -5.29
N LEU A 5 20.51 -5.25 -4.15
CA LEU A 5 20.80 -3.92 -3.58
C LEU A 5 21.55 -3.00 -4.57
N LYS A 6 22.59 -3.50 -5.25
CA LYS A 6 23.36 -2.71 -6.22
C LYS A 6 22.49 -2.22 -7.38
N LYS A 7 21.66 -3.10 -7.93
CA LYS A 7 20.77 -2.79 -9.05
C LYS A 7 19.61 -1.89 -8.59
N TYR A 8 19.07 -2.14 -7.41
CA TYR A 8 18.06 -1.31 -6.78
C TYR A 8 18.56 0.12 -6.55
N HIS A 9 19.74 0.29 -5.95
CA HIS A 9 20.33 1.62 -5.77
C HIS A 9 20.50 2.37 -7.09
N GLN A 10 21.06 1.71 -8.11
CA GLN A 10 21.21 2.30 -9.44
C GLN A 10 19.86 2.75 -10.03
N PHE A 11 18.83 1.89 -9.94
CA PHE A 11 17.48 2.20 -10.39
C PHE A 11 16.88 3.42 -9.67
N ILE A 12 17.06 3.51 -8.34
CA ILE A 12 16.60 4.65 -7.54
C ILE A 12 17.28 5.95 -7.96
N VAL A 13 18.59 5.92 -8.25
CA VAL A 13 19.33 7.08 -8.75
C VAL A 13 18.81 7.53 -10.11
N GLU A 14 18.62 6.60 -11.05
CA GLU A 14 18.12 6.91 -12.40
C GLU A 14 16.69 7.47 -12.39
N CYS A 15 15.83 6.96 -11.51
CA CYS A 15 14.46 7.46 -11.35
C CYS A 15 14.34 8.67 -10.43
N HIS A 16 15.44 9.15 -9.85
CA HIS A 16 15.47 10.24 -8.85
C HIS A 16 14.50 9.98 -7.68
N GLY A 17 14.38 8.73 -7.26
CA GLY A 17 13.45 8.30 -6.20
C GLY A 17 11.96 8.25 -6.60
N ASN A 18 11.60 8.68 -7.81
CA ASN A 18 10.23 8.62 -8.31
C ASN A 18 9.89 7.20 -8.76
N THR A 19 9.41 6.36 -7.85
CA THR A 19 9.05 4.94 -8.09
C THR A 19 7.92 4.51 -7.16
N LEU A 20 7.20 3.44 -7.53
CA LEU A 20 6.21 2.76 -6.68
C LEU A 20 6.83 1.62 -5.86
N LEU A 21 8.12 1.31 -6.05
CA LEU A 21 8.80 0.27 -5.27
C LEU A 21 8.95 0.68 -3.79
N PRO A 22 9.08 -0.29 -2.86
CA PRO A 22 9.37 0.01 -1.47
C PRO A 22 10.65 0.84 -1.35
N GLN A 23 10.60 1.94 -0.59
CA GLN A 23 11.78 2.74 -0.29
C GLN A 23 12.49 2.15 0.92
N PHE A 24 13.52 1.33 0.70
CA PHE A 24 14.27 0.69 1.78
C PHE A 24 15.16 1.71 2.49
N LEU A 25 14.91 1.93 3.78
CA LEU A 25 15.60 2.91 4.62
C LEU A 25 16.67 2.25 5.50
N GLY A 26 16.48 0.99 5.87
CA GLY A 26 17.41 0.25 6.70
C GLY A 26 17.12 -1.24 6.70
N MET A 27 18.15 -2.03 6.99
CA MET A 27 18.03 -3.47 7.18
C MET A 27 18.88 -3.86 8.38
N TYR A 28 18.27 -4.57 9.32
CA TYR A 28 18.84 -4.87 10.63
C TYR A 28 18.72 -6.36 10.92
N ARG A 29 19.65 -6.85 11.75
CA ARG A 29 19.54 -8.16 12.41
C ARG A 29 19.60 -7.91 13.91
N LEU A 30 18.57 -8.35 14.62
CA LEU A 30 18.48 -8.30 16.07
C LEU A 30 18.67 -9.72 16.61
N THR A 31 19.36 -9.83 17.73
CA THR A 31 19.55 -11.10 18.44
C THR A 31 19.13 -10.91 19.89
N VAL A 32 18.09 -11.62 20.32
CA VAL A 32 17.54 -11.57 21.69
C VAL A 32 17.39 -13.00 22.19
N ASP A 33 17.95 -13.32 23.35
CA ASP A 33 17.92 -14.67 23.96
C ASP A 33 18.38 -15.81 23.02
N GLY A 34 19.26 -15.49 22.07
CA GLY A 34 19.77 -16.43 21.07
C GLY A 34 18.93 -16.53 19.79
N ASP A 35 17.74 -15.93 19.76
CA ASP A 35 16.88 -15.88 18.57
C ASP A 35 17.24 -14.71 17.67
N GLU A 36 17.48 -15.00 16.39
CA GLU A 36 17.77 -14.00 15.37
C GLU A 36 16.49 -13.55 14.65
N THR A 37 16.25 -12.24 14.64
CA THR A 37 15.17 -11.60 13.86
C THR A 37 15.76 -10.62 12.85
N TYR A 38 15.27 -10.67 11.61
CA TYR A 38 15.70 -9.80 10.52
C TYR A 38 14.59 -8.77 10.25
N MET A 39 14.95 -7.49 10.21
CA MET A 39 14.02 -6.40 9.98
C MET A 39 14.45 -5.55 8.79
N ILE A 40 13.46 -5.10 8.02
CA ILE A 40 13.65 -4.10 6.98
C ILE A 40 12.73 -2.94 7.29
N VAL A 41 13.28 -1.73 7.26
CA VAL A 41 12.52 -0.49 7.46
C VAL A 41 12.28 0.12 6.09
N THR A 42 11.03 0.43 5.78
CA THR A 42 10.62 1.12 4.56
C THR A 42 9.83 2.38 4.89
N ARG A 43 9.74 3.31 3.94
CA ARG A 43 8.72 4.36 4.02
C ARG A 43 7.33 3.70 4.05
N ASN A 44 6.43 4.24 4.88
CA ASN A 44 5.04 3.81 4.90
C ASN A 44 4.35 4.16 3.57
N VAL A 45 3.51 3.26 3.07
CA VAL A 45 2.73 3.51 1.85
C VAL A 45 1.57 4.46 2.14
N PHE A 46 0.95 4.31 3.31
CA PHE A 46 -0.20 5.11 3.73
C PHE A 46 0.26 6.37 4.46
N SER A 47 -0.58 7.40 4.40
CA SER A 47 -0.37 8.61 5.18
C SER A 47 -0.41 8.31 6.67
N HIS A 48 0.34 9.11 7.43
CA HIS A 48 0.28 9.15 8.88
C HIS A 48 -0.89 10.02 9.39
N ARG A 49 -1.54 10.80 8.50
CA ARG A 49 -2.61 11.74 8.84
C ARG A 49 -3.95 11.34 8.25
N LEU A 50 -3.96 10.90 6.99
CA LEU A 50 -5.20 10.53 6.30
C LEU A 50 -5.52 9.06 6.58
N VAL A 51 -6.57 8.83 7.38
CA VAL A 51 -6.99 7.48 7.80
C VAL A 51 -7.52 6.69 6.60
N VAL A 52 -6.96 5.50 6.40
CA VAL A 52 -7.39 4.57 5.34
C VAL A 52 -8.57 3.74 5.84
N TYR A 53 -9.73 3.87 5.20
CA TYR A 53 -10.94 3.11 5.55
C TYR A 53 -11.07 1.80 4.76
N LYS A 54 -10.35 1.66 3.62
CA LYS A 54 -10.40 0.45 2.78
C LYS A 54 -9.03 0.11 2.22
N LYS A 55 -8.66 -1.18 2.26
CA LYS A 55 -7.35 -1.67 1.78
C LYS A 55 -7.48 -2.86 0.84
N TYR A 56 -6.64 -2.89 -0.19
CA TYR A 56 -6.52 -4.00 -1.12
C TYR A 56 -5.06 -4.41 -1.35
N ASP A 57 -4.83 -5.72 -1.43
CA ASP A 57 -3.61 -6.33 -1.97
C ASP A 57 -3.96 -6.92 -3.34
N LEU A 58 -3.40 -6.37 -4.43
CA LEU A 58 -3.77 -6.72 -5.80
C LEU A 58 -2.58 -7.35 -6.55
N LYS A 59 -2.77 -8.49 -7.23
CA LYS A 59 -1.71 -9.21 -7.96
C LYS A 59 -2.02 -9.41 -9.45
N GLY A 60 -3.20 -8.99 -9.89
CA GLY A 60 -3.74 -9.25 -11.22
C GLY A 60 -3.98 -10.73 -11.49
N SER A 61 -4.33 -11.52 -10.48
CA SER A 61 -4.67 -12.93 -10.66
C SER A 61 -5.97 -13.24 -9.93
N THR A 62 -6.73 -14.24 -10.38
CA THR A 62 -8.06 -14.55 -9.83
C THR A 62 -8.09 -15.81 -8.98
N VAL A 63 -7.07 -16.68 -9.09
CA VAL A 63 -7.02 -17.96 -8.37
C VAL A 63 -6.68 -17.74 -6.89
N ALA A 64 -7.63 -18.02 -5.99
CA ALA A 64 -7.51 -17.87 -4.53
C ALA A 64 -7.16 -16.43 -4.08
N ARG A 65 -7.73 -15.45 -4.79
CA ARG A 65 -7.51 -14.02 -4.57
C ARG A 65 -8.74 -13.34 -3.99
N GLU A 66 -9.24 -13.93 -2.92
CA GLU A 66 -10.28 -13.37 -2.05
C GLU A 66 -9.77 -13.31 -0.60
N ALA A 67 -10.23 -12.33 0.17
CA ALA A 67 -10.01 -12.27 1.61
C ALA A 67 -10.74 -13.42 2.31
N SER A 68 -10.09 -14.01 3.32
CA SER A 68 -10.72 -15.05 4.14
C SER A 68 -11.74 -14.44 5.09
N ASP A 69 -12.69 -15.24 5.58
CA ASP A 69 -13.68 -14.76 6.57
C ASP A 69 -13.00 -14.19 7.82
N LYS A 70 -11.88 -14.79 8.25
CA LYS A 70 -11.06 -14.27 9.35
C LYS A 70 -10.46 -12.89 9.06
N GLU A 71 -10.06 -12.62 7.82
CA GLU A 71 -9.56 -11.31 7.41
C GLU A 71 -10.70 -10.29 7.34
N LYS A 72 -11.84 -10.68 6.78
CA LYS A 72 -13.05 -9.85 6.65
C LYS A 72 -13.66 -9.46 8.01
N ALA A 73 -13.37 -10.22 9.07
CA ALA A 73 -13.82 -9.93 10.44
C ALA A 73 -12.97 -8.89 11.19
N LYS A 74 -11.84 -8.44 10.62
CA LYS A 74 -11.03 -7.36 11.22
C LYS A 74 -11.73 -6.02 11.04
N GLU A 75 -11.38 -5.05 11.89
CA GLU A 75 -11.85 -3.67 11.77
C GLU A 75 -11.45 -3.04 10.42
N LEU A 76 -10.22 -3.30 9.98
CA LEU A 76 -9.72 -2.85 8.68
C LEU A 76 -9.13 -4.02 7.88
N PRO A 77 -9.99 -4.81 7.18
CA PRO A 77 -9.59 -5.95 6.37
C PRO A 77 -8.66 -5.58 5.21
N THR A 78 -7.86 -6.55 4.77
CA THR A 78 -7.11 -6.46 3.50
C THR A 78 -7.78 -7.33 2.44
N TYR A 79 -8.53 -6.67 1.57
CA TYR A 79 -9.23 -7.31 0.45
C TYR A 79 -8.26 -7.67 -0.69
N LYS A 80 -8.70 -8.53 -1.61
CA LYS A 80 -7.88 -8.97 -2.75
C LYS A 80 -8.59 -8.73 -4.09
N ASP A 81 -8.02 -9.24 -5.17
CA ASP A 81 -8.45 -9.01 -6.55
C ASP A 81 -9.94 -9.34 -6.77
N ASN A 82 -10.41 -10.50 -6.29
CA ASN A 82 -11.80 -10.91 -6.48
C ASN A 82 -12.75 -10.04 -5.67
N ASP A 83 -12.38 -9.66 -4.44
CA ASP A 83 -13.18 -8.71 -3.64
C ASP A 83 -13.27 -7.35 -4.34
N PHE A 84 -12.15 -6.84 -4.87
CA PHE A 84 -12.10 -5.58 -5.60
C PHE A 84 -13.04 -5.59 -6.82
N ILE A 85 -13.03 -6.68 -7.60
CA ILE A 85 -13.89 -6.84 -8.77
C ILE A 85 -15.37 -6.98 -8.36
N ASN A 86 -15.67 -7.80 -7.36
CA ASN A 86 -17.03 -8.08 -6.92
C ASN A 86 -17.70 -6.85 -6.29
N ASP A 87 -16.93 -6.02 -5.59
CA ASP A 87 -17.40 -4.75 -5.04
C ASP A 87 -17.64 -3.68 -6.12
N GLY A 88 -17.23 -3.92 -7.37
CA GLY A 88 -17.25 -2.91 -8.43
C GLY A 88 -16.34 -1.72 -8.12
N GLN A 89 -15.31 -1.92 -7.27
CA GLN A 89 -14.40 -0.85 -6.87
C GLN A 89 -13.63 -0.32 -8.09
N LYS A 90 -13.43 0.99 -8.11
CA LYS A 90 -12.57 1.70 -9.07
C LYS A 90 -11.69 2.70 -8.35
N VAL A 91 -10.63 3.13 -9.03
CA VAL A 91 -9.72 4.20 -8.57
C VAL A 91 -9.90 5.36 -9.55
N TYR A 92 -10.57 6.41 -9.10
CA TYR A 92 -11.00 7.53 -9.96
C TYR A 92 -9.93 8.62 -9.99
N ILE A 93 -9.01 8.58 -10.95
CA ILE A 93 -7.91 9.55 -11.06
C ILE A 93 -7.92 10.22 -12.44
N ASP A 94 -7.45 11.46 -12.54
CA ASP A 94 -7.45 12.14 -13.84
C ASP A 94 -6.48 11.49 -14.83
N GLU A 95 -6.70 11.75 -16.12
CA GLU A 95 -5.94 11.12 -17.20
C GLU A 95 -4.42 11.41 -17.12
N ASN A 96 -4.03 12.58 -16.60
CA ASN A 96 -2.62 12.91 -16.43
C ASN A 96 -1.99 12.08 -15.30
N ASN A 97 -2.64 12.01 -14.14
CA ASN A 97 -2.20 11.18 -13.02
C ASN A 97 -2.20 9.69 -13.39
N LYS A 98 -3.20 9.22 -14.12
CA LYS A 98 -3.27 7.85 -14.66
C LYS A 98 -2.09 7.53 -15.56
N LYS A 99 -1.80 8.41 -16.53
CA LYS A 99 -0.65 8.26 -17.43
C LYS A 99 0.67 8.21 -16.65
N VAL A 100 0.90 9.17 -15.75
CA VAL A 100 2.11 9.23 -14.92
C VAL A 100 2.25 7.97 -14.05
N PHE A 101 1.15 7.52 -13.42
CA PHE A 101 1.15 6.32 -12.61
C PHE A 101 1.50 5.07 -13.42
N LEU A 102 0.88 4.89 -14.59
CA LEU A 102 1.14 3.73 -15.45
C LEU A 102 2.55 3.73 -16.04
N GLU A 103 3.11 4.89 -16.39
CA GLU A 103 4.50 5.01 -16.83
C GLU A 103 5.49 4.58 -15.73
N LYS A 104 5.26 5.01 -14.48
CA LYS A 104 6.04 4.55 -13.32
C LYS A 104 5.90 3.05 -13.12
N LEU A 105 4.66 2.57 -13.07
CA LEU A 105 4.33 1.16 -12.86
C LEU A 105 5.02 0.27 -13.88
N LYS A 106 4.93 0.62 -15.17
CA LYS A 106 5.55 -0.13 -16.26
C LYS A 106 7.05 -0.30 -16.04
N ARG A 107 7.77 0.81 -15.81
CA ARG A 107 9.22 0.80 -15.58
C ARG A 107 9.58 -0.01 -14.32
N ASP A 108 8.81 0.14 -13.24
CA ASP A 108 9.06 -0.56 -11.98
C ASP A 108 8.88 -2.08 -12.14
N VAL A 109 7.83 -2.54 -12.83
CA VAL A 109 7.58 -3.98 -13.05
C VAL A 109 8.55 -4.59 -14.07
N GLU A 110 9.00 -3.82 -15.06
CA GLU A 110 10.07 -4.22 -15.98
C GLU A 110 11.38 -4.45 -15.22
N PHE A 111 11.73 -3.55 -14.28
CA PHE A 111 12.88 -3.73 -13.40
C PHE A 111 12.76 -4.99 -12.53
N LEU A 112 11.60 -5.23 -11.91
CA LEU A 112 11.36 -6.44 -11.10
C LEU A 112 11.48 -7.72 -11.94
N ALA A 113 10.95 -7.72 -13.17
CA ALA A 113 11.04 -8.86 -14.08
C ALA A 113 12.50 -9.16 -14.47
N GLN A 114 13.31 -8.14 -14.77
CA GLN A 114 14.75 -8.30 -15.05
C GLN A 114 15.53 -8.93 -13.88
N LEU A 115 15.08 -8.68 -12.65
CA LEU A 115 15.63 -9.28 -11.43
C LEU A 115 15.05 -10.66 -11.11
N LYS A 116 14.14 -11.18 -11.94
CA LYS A 116 13.40 -12.43 -11.73
C LYS A 116 12.62 -12.42 -10.40
N LEU A 117 12.11 -11.26 -10.01
CA LEU A 117 11.26 -11.09 -8.83
C LEU A 117 9.80 -11.25 -9.23
N MET A 118 9.00 -11.83 -8.34
CA MET A 118 7.60 -12.15 -8.59
C MET A 118 6.79 -12.16 -7.30
N ASP A 119 5.50 -12.49 -7.39
CA ASP A 119 4.58 -12.58 -6.25
C ASP A 119 4.43 -11.25 -5.47
N TYR A 120 4.82 -10.10 -6.07
CA TYR A 120 4.62 -8.77 -5.51
C TYR A 120 3.19 -8.26 -5.74
N SER A 121 2.67 -7.44 -4.83
CA SER A 121 1.32 -6.86 -4.95
C SER A 121 1.38 -5.37 -5.18
N LEU A 122 0.33 -4.78 -5.75
CA LEU A 122 0.02 -3.37 -5.52
C LEU A 122 -0.82 -3.29 -4.25
N LEU A 123 -0.28 -2.64 -3.23
CA LEU A 123 -1.05 -2.24 -2.06
C LEU A 123 -1.80 -0.96 -2.38
N VAL A 124 -3.12 -0.98 -2.19
CA VAL A 124 -4.00 0.17 -2.41
C VAL A 124 -4.70 0.49 -1.10
N GLY A 125 -4.49 1.70 -0.58
CA GLY A 125 -5.25 2.27 0.52
C GLY A 125 -6.15 3.38 0.01
N ILE A 126 -7.39 3.42 0.49
CA ILE A 126 -8.36 4.46 0.13
C ILE A 126 -8.73 5.22 1.40
N HIS A 127 -8.57 6.53 1.34
CA HIS A 127 -9.09 7.48 2.31
C HIS A 127 -10.30 8.20 1.71
N ASP A 128 -11.42 8.20 2.42
CA ASP A 128 -12.65 8.90 2.04
C ASP A 128 -12.70 10.19 2.87
N VAL A 129 -12.64 11.33 2.18
CA VAL A 129 -12.49 12.64 2.81
C VAL A 129 -13.74 13.02 3.60
N GLU A 130 -14.92 12.77 3.02
CA GLU A 130 -16.20 13.13 3.64
C GLU A 130 -16.51 12.23 4.84
N ARG A 131 -16.15 10.94 4.75
CA ARG A 131 -16.25 10.01 5.87
C ARG A 131 -15.39 10.45 7.05
N ALA A 132 -14.14 10.83 6.79
CA ALA A 132 -13.22 11.24 7.85
C ALA A 132 -13.70 12.51 8.56
N GLU A 133 -14.22 13.49 7.82
CA GLU A 133 -14.80 14.70 8.41
C GLU A 133 -16.00 14.38 9.35
N GLN A 134 -16.85 13.42 8.97
CA GLN A 134 -17.98 12.99 9.82
C GLN A 134 -17.50 12.30 11.10
N GLU A 135 -16.52 11.41 10.98
CA GLU A 135 -15.94 10.69 12.12
C GLU A 135 -15.22 11.66 13.09
N GLU A 136 -14.57 12.72 12.58
CA GLU A 136 -13.97 13.77 13.41
C GLU A 136 -15.02 14.54 14.22
N VAL A 137 -16.13 14.96 13.60
CA VAL A 137 -17.21 15.67 14.31
C VAL A 137 -17.88 14.77 15.36
N GLU A 138 -18.15 13.51 15.03
CA GLU A 138 -18.73 12.55 16.00
C GLU A 138 -17.80 12.28 17.19
N SER A 139 -16.48 12.32 17.00
CA SER A 139 -15.52 12.20 18.11
C SER A 139 -15.52 13.42 19.02
N GLU A 140 -15.59 14.64 18.46
CA GLU A 140 -15.63 15.89 19.24
C GLU A 140 -16.92 16.02 20.07
N ASP A 141 -18.06 15.60 19.52
CA ASP A 141 -19.34 15.62 20.24
C ASP A 141 -19.38 14.63 21.42
N ASN A 142 -18.71 13.46 21.29
CA ASN A 142 -18.63 12.49 22.38
C ASN A 142 -17.65 12.90 23.50
N GLU A 143 -16.61 13.67 23.20
CA GLU A 143 -15.71 14.24 24.21
C GLU A 143 -16.35 15.40 25.00
N GLY A 144 -17.31 16.11 24.40
CA GLY A 144 -18.06 17.20 25.06
C GLY A 144 -19.07 16.76 26.13
N ASP A 145 -19.46 15.48 26.15
CA ASP A 145 -20.43 14.92 27.10
C ASP A 145 -19.79 14.30 28.37
N GLU A 146 -18.45 14.22 28.46
CA GLU A 146 -17.72 13.73 29.65
C GLU A 146 -17.22 14.84 30.61
N GLU A 147 -17.47 16.13 30.36
CA GLU A 147 -17.15 17.21 31.31
C GLU A 147 -18.26 17.48 32.36
N GLY A 148 -18.86 16.41 32.88
CA GLY A 148 -19.88 16.45 33.94
C GLY A 148 -19.36 15.90 35.28
N GLU A 149 -18.94 16.81 36.16
CA GLU A 149 -18.76 16.63 37.62
C GLU A 149 -17.59 15.74 38.13
N SER A 150 -16.49 16.37 38.57
CA SER A 150 -15.95 16.14 39.92
C SER A 150 -14.90 17.18 40.34
N ASP A 151 -15.07 17.65 41.57
CA ASP A 151 -14.28 18.63 42.31
C ASP A 151 -12.92 18.06 42.78
N GLY A 152 -11.87 18.90 42.75
CA GLY A 152 -10.70 18.79 43.64
C GLY A 152 -9.40 18.18 43.07
N GLY A 153 -8.37 19.04 42.94
CA GLY A 153 -6.97 18.64 43.13
C GLY A 153 -6.01 18.94 41.97
N ILE A 154 -5.27 20.05 42.09
CA ILE A 154 -4.08 20.35 41.27
C ILE A 154 -3.03 19.25 41.47
N VAL A 155 -2.82 18.39 40.46
CA VAL A 155 -1.62 17.54 40.36
C VAL A 155 -1.11 17.64 38.93
N GLY A 156 0.03 18.32 38.77
CA GLY A 156 0.67 18.53 37.47
C GLY A 156 1.11 17.20 36.84
N THR A 157 0.66 16.95 35.61
CA THR A 157 1.21 15.94 34.74
C THR A 157 2.65 16.33 34.33
N PRO A 158 3.58 15.36 34.14
CA PRO A 158 4.95 15.65 33.71
C PRO A 158 5.00 16.25 32.29
N PRO A 159 6.04 17.02 31.94
CA PRO A 159 6.10 17.71 30.65
C PRO A 159 6.13 16.71 29.48
N ASP A 160 5.30 16.99 28.49
CA ASP A 160 5.20 16.22 27.24
C ASP A 160 6.56 16.02 26.57
N SER A 161 6.70 14.86 25.95
CA SER A 161 7.81 14.55 25.05
C SER A 161 7.92 15.66 23.99
N PRO A 162 9.12 16.10 23.59
CA PRO A 162 9.25 17.20 22.64
C PRO A 162 8.54 16.84 21.34
N SER A 163 7.52 17.65 20.98
CA SER A 163 6.77 17.51 19.73
C SER A 163 7.73 17.36 18.55
N ASN A 164 7.43 16.38 17.70
CA ASN A 164 8.11 16.21 16.43
C ASN A 164 8.11 17.55 15.67
N THR A 165 9.28 17.98 15.22
CA THR A 165 9.51 19.20 14.42
C THR A 165 8.90 19.12 13.00
N LEU A 166 7.81 18.39 12.80
CA LEU A 166 7.03 18.30 11.57
C LEU A 166 5.83 19.28 11.58
N ASP A 167 5.65 20.06 12.65
CA ASP A 167 4.63 21.11 12.76
C ASP A 167 5.01 22.36 11.96
N ASN A 168 5.03 22.25 10.63
CA ASN A 168 4.93 23.42 9.77
C ASN A 168 3.47 23.86 9.67
N ASN A 169 3.03 24.58 10.70
CA ASN A 169 2.02 25.64 10.79
C ASN A 169 1.15 25.99 9.55
N LYS A 170 0.39 25.02 9.06
CA LYS A 170 -0.94 25.25 8.49
C LYS A 170 -1.76 23.97 8.64
N PRO A 171 -2.96 23.98 9.24
CA PRO A 171 -3.84 22.83 9.14
C PRO A 171 -4.10 22.60 7.65
N PHE A 172 -3.61 21.47 7.14
CA PHE A 172 -3.96 21.03 5.81
C PHE A 172 -5.48 20.84 5.78
N GLY A 173 -6.15 21.34 4.73
CA GLY A 173 -7.59 21.15 4.57
C GLY A 173 -7.96 19.67 4.40
N ALA A 174 -9.24 19.35 4.48
CA ALA A 174 -9.70 17.97 4.34
C ALA A 174 -9.28 17.33 3.00
N GLY A 175 -8.61 16.19 3.11
CA GLY A 175 -8.01 15.47 1.98
C GLY A 175 -6.74 16.10 1.40
N GLU A 176 -6.19 17.15 2.02
CA GLU A 176 -4.88 17.70 1.66
C GLU A 176 -3.76 16.93 2.34
N PHE A 177 -2.67 16.70 1.61
CA PHE A 177 -1.49 15.99 2.09
C PHE A 177 -0.21 16.63 1.55
N ASP A 178 0.91 16.43 2.25
CA ASP A 178 2.22 16.83 1.76
C ASP A 178 2.77 15.76 0.82
N SER A 179 2.82 16.07 -0.47
CA SER A 179 3.38 15.17 -1.51
C SER A 179 4.85 14.77 -1.30
N ALA A 180 5.62 15.51 -0.48
CA ALA A 180 6.99 15.14 -0.11
C ALA A 180 7.04 14.07 1.00
N ILE A 181 5.99 13.96 1.81
CA ILE A 181 5.87 12.97 2.88
C ILE A 181 5.07 11.75 2.37
N ASP A 182 3.88 12.02 1.86
CA ASP A 182 2.91 11.05 1.36
C ASP A 182 3.10 10.80 -0.14
N VAL A 183 4.32 10.36 -0.49
CA VAL A 183 4.82 10.25 -1.87
C VAL A 183 4.03 9.27 -2.77
N PHE A 184 3.18 8.43 -2.18
CA PHE A 184 2.36 7.43 -2.88
C PHE A 184 0.89 7.87 -3.04
N ALA A 185 0.55 9.07 -2.57
CA ALA A 185 -0.80 9.59 -2.58
C ALA A 185 -1.18 10.23 -3.92
N ILE A 186 -2.40 9.98 -4.37
CA ILE A 186 -3.02 10.57 -5.56
C ILE A 186 -4.46 10.94 -5.21
N LYS A 187 -4.86 12.18 -5.46
CA LYS A 187 -6.25 12.64 -5.25
C LYS A 187 -7.17 12.07 -6.33
N SER A 188 -8.42 11.85 -5.97
CA SER A 188 -9.45 11.54 -6.95
C SER A 188 -9.70 12.71 -7.90
N HIS A 189 -10.16 12.43 -9.12
CA HIS A 189 -10.54 13.48 -10.05
C HIS A 189 -11.84 14.19 -9.62
N GLU A 190 -12.10 15.41 -10.11
CA GLU A 190 -13.24 16.24 -9.69
C GLU A 190 -14.61 15.57 -9.89
N ASN A 191 -14.78 14.78 -10.96
CA ASN A 191 -16.04 14.07 -11.25
C ASN A 191 -16.20 12.72 -10.52
N ALA A 192 -15.34 12.42 -9.54
CA ALA A 192 -15.37 11.13 -8.87
C ALA A 192 -16.65 11.03 -8.01
N PRO A 193 -17.23 9.83 -7.85
CA PRO A 193 -18.44 9.66 -7.04
C PRO A 193 -18.25 10.07 -5.56
N ARG A 194 -17.00 10.03 -5.09
CA ARG A 194 -16.59 10.44 -3.75
C ARG A 194 -15.27 11.19 -3.84
N LYS A 195 -15.04 12.12 -2.92
CA LYS A 195 -13.75 12.77 -2.75
C LYS A 195 -12.82 11.84 -1.98
N GLU A 196 -11.88 11.23 -2.69
CA GLU A 196 -10.99 10.21 -2.14
C GLU A 196 -9.51 10.56 -2.34
N VAL A 197 -8.65 10.01 -1.48
CA VAL A 197 -7.19 9.98 -1.66
C VAL A 197 -6.73 8.53 -1.72
N TYR A 198 -6.03 8.17 -2.79
CA TYR A 198 -5.52 6.84 -3.04
C TYR A 198 -4.04 6.76 -2.71
N PHE A 199 -3.64 5.78 -1.89
CA PHE A 199 -2.25 5.47 -1.59
C PHE A 199 -1.87 4.17 -2.28
N MET A 200 -0.95 4.22 -3.24
CA MET A 200 -0.64 3.07 -4.09
C MET A 200 0.86 2.83 -4.22
N ALA A 201 1.32 1.64 -3.83
CA ALA A 201 2.72 1.23 -3.97
C ALA A 201 2.85 -0.28 -4.18
N ILE A 202 3.94 -0.70 -4.82
CA ILE A 202 4.29 -2.11 -4.94
C ILE A 202 4.90 -2.60 -3.62
N ILE A 203 4.48 -3.77 -3.14
CA ILE A 203 4.97 -4.42 -1.92
C ILE A 203 5.45 -5.85 -2.18
N ASP A 204 6.09 -6.47 -1.18
CA ASP A 204 6.53 -7.88 -1.20
C ASP A 204 7.47 -8.29 -2.36
N ILE A 205 8.38 -7.39 -2.75
CA ILE A 205 9.24 -7.58 -3.93
C ILE A 205 10.43 -8.53 -3.74
N LEU A 206 10.61 -9.14 -2.55
CA LEU A 206 11.82 -9.92 -2.24
C LEU A 206 11.72 -11.42 -2.61
N THR A 207 10.62 -11.84 -3.22
CA THR A 207 10.44 -13.24 -3.65
C THR A 207 11.10 -13.48 -5.02
N HIS A 208 12.19 -14.24 -5.01
CA HIS A 208 12.90 -14.62 -6.23
C HIS A 208 12.27 -15.85 -6.90
N TYR A 209 12.19 -15.85 -8.24
CA TYR A 209 11.78 -17.01 -9.00
C TYR A 209 12.91 -18.05 -9.06
N ASP A 210 12.79 -19.10 -8.25
CA ASP A 210 13.75 -20.20 -8.17
C ASP A 210 13.18 -21.54 -8.70
N ALA A 211 13.98 -22.61 -8.66
CA ALA A 211 13.57 -23.92 -9.15
C ALA A 211 12.36 -24.51 -8.39
N LYS A 212 12.17 -24.17 -7.10
CA LYS A 212 11.00 -24.61 -6.32
C LYS A 212 9.73 -23.92 -6.83
N LYS A 213 9.82 -22.65 -7.21
CA LYS A 213 8.70 -21.92 -7.83
C LYS A 213 8.35 -22.45 -9.23
N LYS A 214 9.34 -22.88 -10.02
CA LYS A 214 9.09 -23.58 -11.29
C LYS A 214 8.29 -24.87 -11.10
N ALA A 215 8.62 -25.65 -10.07
CA ALA A 215 7.87 -26.85 -9.72
C ALA A 215 6.45 -26.53 -9.22
N ALA A 216 6.29 -25.51 -8.37
CA ALA A 216 4.98 -25.06 -7.89
C ALA A 216 4.09 -24.55 -9.05
N HIS A 217 4.67 -23.85 -10.02
CA HIS A 217 3.98 -23.46 -11.25
C HIS A 217 3.45 -24.67 -12.00
N ALA A 218 4.34 -25.62 -12.32
CA ALA A 218 3.97 -26.84 -13.04
C ALA A 218 2.83 -27.59 -12.32
N ALA A 219 2.91 -27.73 -11.00
CA ALA A 219 1.85 -28.37 -10.21
C ALA A 219 0.51 -27.62 -10.28
N LYS A 220 0.53 -26.28 -10.16
CA LYS A 220 -0.70 -25.47 -10.24
C LYS A 220 -1.30 -25.48 -11.64
N THR A 221 -0.49 -25.46 -12.69
CA THR A 221 -0.93 -25.55 -14.10
C THR A 221 -1.58 -26.90 -14.39
N VAL A 222 -1.02 -27.99 -13.88
CA VAL A 222 -1.64 -29.33 -14.00
C VAL A 222 -2.99 -29.38 -13.29
N LYS A 223 -3.12 -28.73 -12.12
CA LYS A 223 -4.36 -28.75 -11.34
C LYS A 223 -5.47 -27.85 -11.90
N HIS A 224 -5.14 -26.68 -12.46
CA HIS A 224 -6.13 -25.66 -12.86
C HIS A 224 -6.23 -25.44 -14.38
N GLY A 225 -5.40 -26.14 -15.18
CA GLY A 225 -5.37 -26.03 -16.64
C GLY A 225 -4.37 -25.00 -17.16
N ALA A 226 -3.95 -25.17 -18.42
CA ALA A 226 -2.91 -24.34 -19.07
C ALA A 226 -3.29 -22.87 -19.29
N GLY A 227 -4.59 -22.53 -19.17
CA GLY A 227 -5.11 -21.16 -19.31
C GLY A 227 -5.46 -20.46 -18.00
N ALA A 228 -5.22 -21.08 -16.84
CA ALA A 228 -5.50 -20.43 -15.56
C ALA A 228 -4.46 -19.35 -15.24
N GLU A 229 -4.91 -18.15 -14.85
CA GLU A 229 -4.05 -17.04 -14.42
C GLU A 229 -3.45 -17.30 -13.04
N ILE A 230 -2.48 -18.21 -12.99
CA ILE A 230 -1.84 -18.68 -11.77
C ILE A 230 -0.81 -17.65 -11.28
N SER A 231 -0.75 -17.39 -9.97
CA SER A 231 0.20 -16.42 -9.40
C SER A 231 1.67 -16.73 -9.70
N THR A 232 2.05 -18.00 -9.81
CA THR A 232 3.45 -18.42 -9.95
C THR A 232 3.94 -18.57 -11.41
N VAL A 233 3.67 -17.63 -12.30
CA VAL A 233 4.13 -17.69 -13.72
C VAL A 233 5.56 -17.18 -13.90
N ASN A 234 6.13 -17.31 -15.10
CA ASN A 234 7.41 -16.66 -15.43
C ASN A 234 7.34 -15.15 -15.05
N PRO A 235 8.39 -14.54 -14.44
CA PRO A 235 8.45 -13.11 -14.12
C PRO A 235 7.95 -12.16 -15.23
N GLU A 236 8.27 -12.40 -16.51
CA GLU A 236 7.80 -11.56 -17.61
C GLU A 236 6.28 -11.68 -17.86
N GLN A 237 5.72 -12.87 -17.68
CA GLN A 237 4.28 -13.09 -17.76
C GLN A 237 3.57 -12.51 -16.53
N TYR A 238 4.20 -12.63 -15.36
CA TYR A 238 3.71 -12.06 -14.11
C TYR A 238 3.59 -10.54 -14.22
N SER A 239 4.67 -9.86 -14.65
CA SER A 239 4.71 -8.41 -14.75
C SER A 239 3.69 -7.89 -15.76
N LYS A 240 3.54 -8.56 -16.91
CA LYS A 240 2.54 -8.18 -17.92
C LYS A 240 1.12 -8.29 -17.37
N ARG A 241 0.77 -9.44 -16.79
CA ARG A 241 -0.58 -9.67 -16.22
C ARG A 241 -0.87 -8.68 -15.09
N PHE A 242 0.10 -8.46 -14.21
CA PHE A 242 -0.01 -7.48 -13.13
C PHE A 242 -0.26 -6.08 -13.68
N TYR A 243 0.55 -5.61 -14.64
CA TYR A 243 0.39 -4.30 -15.27
C TYR A 243 -0.98 -4.16 -15.95
N ASP A 244 -1.37 -5.14 -16.77
CA ASP A 244 -2.62 -5.12 -17.51
C ASP A 244 -3.82 -5.03 -16.56
N PHE A 245 -3.83 -5.83 -15.50
CA PHE A 245 -4.89 -5.77 -14.49
C PHE A 245 -4.97 -4.39 -13.83
N ILE A 246 -3.83 -3.86 -13.35
CA ILE A 246 -3.82 -2.55 -12.69
C ILE A 246 -4.28 -1.44 -13.65
N ALA A 247 -3.93 -1.51 -14.94
CA ALA A 247 -4.41 -0.54 -15.92
C ALA A 247 -5.95 -0.55 -16.08
N THR A 248 -6.62 -1.67 -15.84
CA THR A 248 -8.09 -1.78 -15.96
C THR A 248 -8.88 -1.27 -14.75
N ILE A 249 -8.25 -1.13 -13.59
CA ILE A 249 -8.92 -0.66 -12.37
C ILE A 249 -8.90 0.85 -12.20
N LEU A 250 -8.00 1.54 -12.92
CA LEU A 250 -7.88 3.01 -12.93
C LEU A 250 -8.93 3.60 -13.88
N SER A 251 -9.86 4.38 -13.32
CA SER A 251 -10.94 5.08 -14.02
C SER A 251 -10.61 6.54 -14.18
#